data_AF-A0A954LTP2-F1
#
_entry.id   AF-A0A954LTP2-F1
#
_cell.length_a   1.000
_cell.length_b   1.000
_cell.length_c   1.000
_cell.angle_alpha   90.00
_cell.angle_beta   90.00
_cell.angle_gamma   90.00
#
_symmetry.space_group_name_H-M   'P 1'
#
loop_
_entity.id
_entity.type
_entity.pdbx_description
1 polymer ?
#
loop_
_entity_poly.entity_id
_entity_poly.type
_entity_poly.pdbx_seq_one_letter_code
_entity_poly.pdbx_strand_id
1 'polypeptide(L)'
;MSATAAESARQGTASLTSARRWMINWRVDALLILLTPLLAIPAVMTLSSPSVGVEAATISLIVTAFFATGHHLPGMIRAYGDHDLYQRFKLRFILAPPLVFLAYFPLYHYHFGLYRLIILVWATWHGFMQLYGFVRIYDAKVGSTSKATANWDWLVCLCGFVTPRLLRPEQVSNTLNHWYSVGGFTISPGALNVVRWGAIVSCVVVLIGFSVNYLLQLYRGPKPNPLKLVMLASGIGTWWFAMCYVEELILGIALFDICHDVQYLAIVWLYNCRRVDSDSQLNSFMRYVFRRGMVLLYLGLIVAYGALGLVAPLVSHAAVSRVFYAILFTSTILHYYYDGFIWKMREPANQENLGLSKGSSDSLARWMTGAKSVHNLKWSFVITVLGFMFLSDYTNPPLTTSQAQSLERSYVNTLVGTPTLPQSDEEKSWLIEKFNRTQEIAATVPDDKSAQVQAAVMLANFGRNDEAVIRLEEILREHPDYRDAQIVLADIHFYRGNLDQASARYESALSLSKTGKDRSVIQLKLGEIDLRRKDIVAAENRFRQAMKDDPELAENVKALEDGKSRPSTTLDDAYSSP
;
A
#
# COMPACT_ATOMS: atom_id res chain seq x y z
N MET A 1 -17.34 41.03 39.20
CA MET A 1 -17.12 39.61 38.85
C MET A 1 -15.62 39.35 38.92
N SER A 2 -15.17 38.49 39.85
CA SER A 2 -13.74 38.28 40.14
C SER A 2 -13.01 37.55 39.01
N ALA A 3 -11.70 37.79 38.88
CA ALA A 3 -10.83 37.13 37.91
C ALA A 3 -10.93 35.59 37.96
N THR A 4 -11.17 35.02 39.14
CA THR A 4 -11.40 33.59 39.37
C THR A 4 -12.68 33.04 38.72
N ALA A 5 -13.74 33.84 38.63
CA ALA A 5 -14.98 33.44 37.92
C ALA A 5 -14.79 33.47 36.40
N ALA A 6 -13.98 34.40 35.89
CA ALA A 6 -13.62 34.47 34.47
C ALA A 6 -12.66 33.34 34.07
N GLU A 7 -11.76 32.92 34.96
CA GLU A 7 -10.84 31.78 34.76
C GLU A 7 -11.57 30.44 34.81
N SER A 8 -12.48 30.25 35.76
CA SER A 8 -13.39 29.10 35.84
C SER A 8 -14.30 29.00 34.60
N ALA A 9 -14.85 30.13 34.14
CA ALA A 9 -15.63 30.17 32.90
C ALA A 9 -14.77 29.91 31.64
N ARG A 10 -13.52 30.36 31.60
CA ARG A 10 -12.56 30.03 30.51
C ARG A 10 -12.12 28.57 30.54
N GLN A 11 -11.90 27.97 31.70
CA GLN A 11 -11.57 26.54 31.83
C GLN A 11 -12.78 25.65 31.50
N GLY A 12 -13.98 26.05 31.93
CA GLY A 12 -15.24 25.36 31.58
C GLY A 12 -15.57 25.45 30.09
N THR A 13 -15.33 26.58 29.44
CA THR A 13 -15.49 26.73 27.98
C THR A 13 -14.36 26.05 27.19
N ALA A 14 -13.12 26.04 27.69
CA ALA A 14 -12.01 25.30 27.10
C ALA A 14 -12.21 23.77 27.17
N SER A 15 -12.74 23.24 28.29
CA SER A 15 -13.03 21.80 28.43
C SER A 15 -14.19 21.37 27.52
N LEU A 16 -15.24 22.18 27.42
CA LEU A 16 -16.37 21.96 26.51
C LEU A 16 -15.97 22.06 25.03
N THR A 17 -15.03 22.96 24.69
CA THR A 17 -14.52 23.08 23.31
C THR A 17 -13.52 21.98 22.94
N SER A 18 -12.75 21.45 23.89
CA SER A 18 -11.89 20.27 23.70
C SER A 18 -12.73 18.99 23.50
N ALA A 19 -13.73 18.76 24.35
CA ALA A 19 -14.64 17.63 24.24
C ALA A 19 -15.39 17.61 22.89
N ARG A 20 -15.73 18.79 22.35
CA ARG A 20 -16.35 18.90 21.03
C ARG A 20 -15.45 18.47 19.87
N ARG A 21 -14.12 18.47 19.99
CA ARG A 21 -13.22 18.13 18.86
C ARG A 21 -13.16 16.63 18.56
N TRP A 22 -13.35 15.81 19.57
CA TRP A 22 -13.28 14.36 19.43
C TRP A 22 -14.56 13.82 18.79
N MET A 23 -14.42 12.88 17.86
CA MET A 23 -15.54 12.16 17.27
C MET A 23 -16.33 11.44 18.36
N ILE A 24 -15.60 10.75 19.25
CA ILE A 24 -16.18 9.98 20.35
C ILE A 24 -15.68 10.51 21.69
N ASN A 25 -14.41 10.27 22.00
CA ASN A 25 -13.70 10.80 23.16
C ASN A 25 -12.19 10.62 22.91
N TRP A 26 -11.36 11.33 23.67
CA TRP A 26 -9.92 11.36 23.40
C TRP A 26 -9.23 9.99 23.47
N ARG A 27 -9.66 9.08 24.36
CA ARG A 27 -9.01 7.77 24.53
C ARG A 27 -9.29 6.87 23.33
N VAL A 28 -10.56 6.77 22.96
CA VAL A 28 -11.01 5.94 21.85
C VAL A 28 -10.45 6.49 20.54
N ASP A 29 -10.61 7.78 20.30
CA ASP A 29 -10.14 8.41 19.06
C ASP A 29 -8.61 8.31 18.95
N ALA A 30 -7.85 8.51 20.03
CA ALA A 30 -6.40 8.35 19.98
C ALA A 30 -6.00 6.90 19.67
N LEU A 31 -6.51 5.92 20.43
CA LEU A 31 -6.04 4.54 20.35
C LEU A 31 -6.55 3.77 19.14
N LEU A 32 -7.83 3.91 18.81
CA LEU A 32 -8.50 3.06 17.82
C LEU A 32 -8.73 3.76 16.48
N ILE A 33 -8.51 5.08 16.41
CA ILE A 33 -8.85 5.86 15.21
C ILE A 33 -7.60 6.54 14.64
N LEU A 34 -7.00 7.44 15.41
CA LEU A 34 -5.91 8.30 14.96
C LEU A 34 -4.56 7.58 14.98
N LEU A 35 -4.26 6.80 16.02
CA LEU A 35 -2.93 6.22 16.25
C LEU A 35 -2.91 4.69 16.17
N THR A 36 -3.97 4.07 15.64
CA THR A 36 -4.02 2.63 15.35
C THR A 36 -2.75 2.11 14.66
N PRO A 37 -2.15 2.83 13.68
CA PRO A 37 -0.93 2.38 13.03
C PRO A 37 0.28 2.27 13.96
N LEU A 38 0.36 3.08 15.03
CA LEU A 38 1.45 2.98 16.02
C LEU A 38 1.41 1.68 16.81
N LEU A 39 0.26 0.99 16.84
CA LEU A 39 0.12 -0.33 17.46
C LEU A 39 0.22 -1.44 16.40
N ALA A 40 -0.45 -1.27 15.26
CA ALA A 40 -0.52 -2.28 14.22
C ALA A 40 0.83 -2.50 13.51
N ILE A 41 1.56 -1.43 13.19
CA ILE A 41 2.85 -1.53 12.48
C ILE A 41 3.85 -2.35 13.30
N PRO A 42 4.17 -2.00 14.57
CA PRO A 42 5.12 -2.79 15.35
C PRO A 42 4.65 -4.24 15.55
N ALA A 43 3.35 -4.46 15.77
CA ALA A 43 2.82 -5.81 15.95
C ALA A 43 3.03 -6.69 14.70
N VAL A 44 2.65 -6.19 13.52
CA VAL A 44 2.81 -6.93 12.26
C VAL A 44 4.29 -7.14 11.93
N MET A 45 5.12 -6.11 12.08
CA MET A 45 6.56 -6.22 11.81
C MET A 45 7.27 -7.17 12.77
N THR A 46 6.83 -7.24 14.04
CA THR A 46 7.37 -8.21 15.00
C THR A 46 6.96 -9.63 14.64
N LEU A 47 5.69 -9.86 14.27
CA LEU A 47 5.21 -11.17 13.84
C LEU A 47 5.95 -11.68 12.59
N SER A 48 6.19 -10.80 11.61
CA SER A 48 6.93 -11.14 10.39
C SER A 48 8.45 -11.12 10.56
N SER A 49 8.96 -10.73 11.74
CA SER A 49 10.40 -10.65 11.96
C SER A 49 11.03 -12.04 12.04
N PRO A 50 12.33 -12.18 11.73
CA PRO A 50 13.02 -13.48 11.80
C PRO A 50 12.96 -14.16 13.18
N SER A 51 12.73 -13.40 14.25
CA SER A 51 12.67 -13.95 15.61
C SER A 51 11.35 -14.67 15.92
N VAL A 52 10.24 -14.27 15.29
CA VAL A 52 8.94 -14.94 15.43
C VAL A 52 8.66 -15.84 14.22
N GLY A 53 9.03 -15.38 13.02
CA GLY A 53 9.02 -16.18 11.80
C GLY A 53 7.64 -16.47 11.22
N VAL A 54 6.60 -15.65 11.50
CA VAL A 54 5.28 -15.86 10.88
C VAL A 54 5.33 -15.38 9.43
N GLU A 55 5.07 -16.29 8.50
CA GLU A 55 5.03 -15.97 7.07
C GLU A 55 4.01 -14.87 6.75
N ALA A 56 4.39 -13.95 5.85
CA ALA A 56 3.53 -12.88 5.38
C ALA A 56 2.19 -13.38 4.81
N ALA A 57 2.21 -14.52 4.11
CA ALA A 57 1.01 -15.16 3.58
C ALA A 57 0.06 -15.62 4.70
N THR A 58 0.60 -16.14 5.81
CA THR A 58 -0.19 -16.56 6.96
C THR A 58 -0.82 -15.36 7.66
N ILE A 59 -0.04 -14.29 7.90
CA ILE A 59 -0.56 -13.03 8.46
C ILE A 59 -1.68 -12.50 7.58
N SER A 60 -1.45 -12.41 6.27
CA SER A 60 -2.43 -11.90 5.32
C SER A 60 -3.69 -12.77 5.22
N LEU A 61 -3.58 -14.10 5.31
CA LEU A 61 -4.73 -14.99 5.31
C LEU A 61 -5.61 -14.76 6.55
N ILE A 62 -4.99 -14.66 7.74
CA ILE A 62 -5.68 -14.35 9.00
C ILE A 62 -6.36 -12.99 8.91
N VAL A 63 -5.64 -11.98 8.44
CA VAL A 63 -6.18 -10.62 8.27
C VAL A 63 -7.32 -10.60 7.27
N THR A 64 -7.16 -11.25 6.12
CA THR A 64 -8.19 -11.33 5.07
C THR A 64 -9.46 -11.99 5.59
N ALA A 65 -9.32 -13.07 6.37
CA ALA A 65 -10.45 -13.75 6.98
C ALA A 65 -11.13 -12.83 8.02
N PHE A 66 -10.41 -12.32 9.01
CA PHE A 66 -11.03 -11.69 10.19
C PHE A 66 -11.27 -10.19 10.07
N PHE A 67 -10.31 -9.47 9.48
CA PHE A 67 -10.41 -8.03 9.30
C PHE A 67 -11.09 -7.74 7.97
N ALA A 68 -10.52 -8.17 6.84
CA ALA A 68 -11.02 -7.77 5.52
C ALA A 68 -12.42 -8.30 5.23
N THR A 69 -12.69 -9.60 5.35
CA THR A 69 -14.04 -10.13 5.08
C THR A 69 -15.00 -9.85 6.25
N GLY A 70 -14.50 -9.96 7.49
CA GLY A 70 -15.31 -9.80 8.69
C GLY A 70 -15.93 -8.40 8.82
N HIS A 71 -15.20 -7.34 8.45
CA HIS A 71 -15.70 -5.96 8.59
C HIS A 71 -16.82 -5.62 7.61
N HIS A 72 -17.14 -6.47 6.64
CA HIS A 72 -18.32 -6.26 5.78
C HIS A 72 -19.62 -6.35 6.60
N LEU A 73 -19.63 -7.21 7.63
CA LEU A 73 -20.84 -7.57 8.39
C LEU A 73 -21.53 -6.38 9.06
N PRO A 74 -20.85 -5.48 9.80
CA PRO A 74 -21.48 -4.34 10.46
C PRO A 74 -22.28 -3.42 9.51
N GLY A 75 -21.76 -3.17 8.30
CA GLY A 75 -22.46 -2.41 7.27
C GLY A 75 -23.76 -3.08 6.83
N MET A 76 -23.74 -4.40 6.64
CA MET A 76 -24.93 -5.20 6.32
C MET A 76 -25.94 -5.23 7.47
N ILE A 77 -25.48 -5.48 8.70
CA ILE A 77 -26.33 -5.46 9.90
C ILE A 77 -27.08 -4.13 9.99
N ARG A 78 -26.40 -3.01 9.71
CA ARG A 78 -27.06 -1.70 9.68
C ARG A 78 -28.05 -1.57 8.52
N ALA A 79 -27.65 -1.92 7.29
CA ALA A 79 -28.48 -1.76 6.10
C ALA A 79 -29.84 -2.48 6.21
N TYR A 80 -29.86 -3.67 6.80
CA TYR A 80 -31.06 -4.49 6.98
C TYR A 80 -31.69 -4.37 8.37
N GLY A 81 -30.93 -3.92 9.37
CA GLY A 81 -31.40 -3.79 10.75
C GLY A 81 -32.07 -2.45 11.08
N ASP A 82 -31.72 -1.40 10.36
CA ASP A 82 -32.32 -0.06 10.50
C ASP A 82 -33.57 0.04 9.60
N HIS A 83 -34.75 0.08 10.22
CA HIS A 83 -36.02 0.06 9.50
C HIS A 83 -36.18 1.27 8.56
N ASP A 84 -35.84 2.47 9.03
CA ASP A 84 -35.97 3.70 8.24
C ASP A 84 -35.03 3.70 7.05
N LEU A 85 -33.77 3.31 7.28
CA LEU A 85 -32.78 3.18 6.22
C LEU A 85 -33.20 2.13 5.19
N TYR A 86 -33.68 0.98 5.65
CA TYR A 86 -34.14 -0.11 4.80
C TYR A 86 -35.34 0.33 3.95
N GLN A 87 -36.39 0.92 4.53
CA GLN A 87 -37.55 1.36 3.77
C GLN A 87 -37.18 2.41 2.71
N ARG A 88 -36.29 3.34 3.04
CA ARG A 88 -35.84 4.40 2.12
C ARG A 88 -35.09 3.86 0.89
N PHE A 89 -34.33 2.77 1.04
CA PHE A 89 -33.52 2.18 -0.03
C PHE A 89 -33.93 0.75 -0.39
N LYS A 90 -35.16 0.34 -0.03
CA LYS A 90 -35.65 -1.03 -0.08
C LYS A 90 -35.38 -1.74 -1.41
N LEU A 91 -35.74 -1.10 -2.51
CA LEU A 91 -35.53 -1.67 -3.84
C LEU A 91 -34.05 -1.97 -4.12
N ARG A 92 -33.14 -1.10 -3.68
CA ARG A 92 -31.69 -1.29 -3.87
C ARG A 92 -31.17 -2.42 -2.99
N PHE A 93 -31.62 -2.49 -1.73
CA PHE A 93 -31.20 -3.54 -0.79
C PHE A 93 -31.76 -4.92 -1.13
N ILE A 94 -32.86 -5.00 -1.88
CA ILE A 94 -33.41 -6.26 -2.39
C ILE A 94 -32.74 -6.66 -3.72
N LEU A 95 -32.58 -5.73 -4.66
CA LEU A 95 -32.11 -6.05 -6.02
C LEU A 95 -30.58 -6.13 -6.14
N ALA A 96 -29.82 -5.31 -5.41
CA ALA A 96 -28.36 -5.26 -5.59
C ALA A 96 -27.65 -6.59 -5.24
N PRO A 97 -27.97 -7.29 -4.13
CA PRO A 97 -27.32 -8.57 -3.81
C PRO A 97 -27.45 -9.65 -4.90
N PRO A 98 -28.65 -10.02 -5.37
CA PRO A 98 -28.76 -11.03 -6.42
C PRO A 98 -28.14 -10.55 -7.74
N LEU A 99 -28.22 -9.25 -8.08
CA LEU A 99 -27.61 -8.73 -9.31
C LEU A 99 -26.08 -8.85 -9.28
N VAL A 100 -25.43 -8.44 -8.19
CA VAL A 100 -23.98 -8.54 -8.04
C VAL A 100 -23.54 -10.01 -7.97
N PHE A 101 -24.29 -10.84 -7.25
CA PHE A 101 -24.05 -12.28 -7.18
C PHE A 101 -24.10 -12.95 -8.55
N LEU A 102 -25.12 -12.63 -9.36
CA LEU A 102 -25.26 -13.20 -10.69
C LEU A 102 -24.22 -12.62 -11.66
N ALA A 103 -23.83 -11.34 -11.51
CA ALA A 103 -22.78 -10.72 -12.31
C ALA A 103 -21.40 -11.36 -12.11
N TYR A 104 -21.14 -11.97 -10.94
CA TYR A 104 -19.89 -12.68 -10.67
C TYR A 104 -19.59 -13.78 -11.70
N PHE A 105 -20.58 -14.58 -12.09
CA PHE A 105 -20.34 -15.76 -12.93
C PHE A 105 -19.79 -15.42 -14.33
N PRO A 106 -20.43 -14.53 -15.12
CA PRO A 106 -19.87 -14.14 -16.41
C PRO A 106 -18.58 -13.33 -16.26
N LEU A 107 -18.46 -12.50 -15.22
CA LEU A 107 -17.22 -11.76 -14.95
C LEU A 107 -16.05 -12.70 -14.66
N TYR A 108 -16.25 -13.70 -13.81
CA TYR A 108 -15.21 -14.65 -13.45
C TYR A 108 -14.84 -15.58 -14.62
N HIS A 109 -15.84 -16.03 -15.38
CA HIS A 109 -15.62 -17.03 -16.42
C HIS A 109 -15.12 -16.45 -17.74
N TYR A 110 -15.68 -15.30 -18.16
CA TYR A 110 -15.40 -14.71 -19.48
C TYR A 110 -14.56 -13.44 -19.40
N HIS A 111 -14.66 -12.67 -18.31
CA HIS A 111 -14.06 -11.33 -18.20
C HIS A 111 -13.16 -11.19 -16.97
N PHE A 112 -12.31 -12.19 -16.72
CA PHE A 112 -11.58 -12.30 -15.45
C PHE A 112 -10.61 -11.14 -15.20
N GLY A 113 -9.99 -10.59 -16.26
CA GLY A 113 -9.18 -9.38 -16.18
C GLY A 113 -9.97 -8.17 -15.70
N LEU A 114 -11.19 -8.01 -16.20
CA LEU A 114 -12.10 -6.91 -15.83
C LEU A 114 -12.57 -7.05 -14.38
N TYR A 115 -12.91 -8.27 -13.97
CA TYR A 115 -13.22 -8.60 -12.57
C TYR A 115 -12.11 -8.09 -11.62
N ARG A 116 -10.84 -8.37 -11.94
CA ARG A 116 -9.70 -7.95 -11.11
C ARG A 116 -9.51 -6.43 -11.11
N LEU A 117 -9.65 -5.76 -12.26
CA LEU A 117 -9.59 -4.29 -12.33
C LEU A 117 -10.68 -3.62 -11.51
N ILE A 118 -11.91 -4.14 -11.57
CA ILE A 118 -13.03 -3.62 -10.79
C ILE A 118 -12.70 -3.68 -9.30
N ILE A 119 -12.28 -4.84 -8.79
CA ILE A 119 -11.90 -4.98 -7.37
C ILE A 119 -10.75 -4.04 -7.02
N LEU A 120 -9.71 -3.98 -7.86
CA LEU A 120 -8.54 -3.15 -7.63
C LEU A 120 -8.88 -1.67 -7.48
N VAL A 121 -9.70 -1.13 -8.38
CA VAL A 121 -10.14 0.27 -8.37
C VAL A 121 -11.08 0.51 -7.19
N TRP A 122 -12.01 -0.42 -6.96
CA TRP A 122 -13.05 -0.29 -5.95
C TRP A 122 -12.50 -0.36 -4.52
N ALA A 123 -11.50 -1.22 -4.26
CA ALA A 123 -10.81 -1.30 -2.98
C ALA A 123 -10.07 0.01 -2.64
N THR A 124 -9.33 0.59 -3.59
CA THR A 124 -8.69 1.91 -3.38
C THR A 124 -9.70 3.02 -3.24
N TRP A 125 -10.79 2.97 -4.03
CA TRP A 125 -11.89 3.92 -3.89
C TRP A 125 -12.46 3.92 -2.46
N HIS A 126 -12.71 2.72 -1.94
CA HIS A 126 -13.24 2.56 -0.59
C HIS A 126 -12.30 3.09 0.49
N GLY A 127 -11.03 2.67 0.50
CA GLY A 127 -10.06 3.11 1.50
C GLY A 127 -9.95 4.64 1.56
N PHE A 128 -9.88 5.30 0.41
CA PHE A 128 -9.82 6.77 0.40
C PHE A 128 -11.15 7.39 0.86
N MET A 129 -12.32 6.86 0.46
CA MET A 129 -13.61 7.44 0.82
C MET A 129 -13.90 7.30 2.31
N GLN A 130 -13.45 6.21 2.94
CA GLN A 130 -13.51 6.03 4.38
C GLN A 130 -12.69 7.10 5.10
N LEU A 131 -11.42 7.28 4.71
CA LEU A 131 -10.56 8.31 5.30
C LEU A 131 -11.17 9.71 5.13
N TYR A 132 -11.65 10.02 3.93
CA TYR A 132 -12.34 11.29 3.65
C TYR A 132 -13.55 11.47 4.57
N GLY A 133 -14.38 10.43 4.75
CA GLY A 133 -15.50 10.43 5.68
C GLY A 133 -15.09 10.82 7.09
N PHE A 134 -14.03 10.21 7.63
CA PHE A 134 -13.51 10.51 8.97
C PHE A 134 -13.01 11.95 9.12
N VAL A 135 -12.25 12.44 8.14
CA VAL A 135 -11.79 13.84 8.10
C VAL A 135 -12.98 14.80 8.15
N ARG A 136 -14.06 14.51 7.41
CA ARG A 136 -15.27 15.33 7.42
C ARG A 136 -16.04 15.27 8.74
N ILE A 137 -16.01 14.15 9.47
CA ILE A 137 -16.63 14.04 10.80
C ILE A 137 -15.89 14.94 11.80
N TYR A 138 -14.56 14.88 11.84
CA TYR A 138 -13.76 15.77 12.71
C TYR A 138 -14.02 17.24 12.42
N ASP A 139 -14.10 17.63 11.15
CA ASP A 139 -14.39 19.01 10.77
C ASP A 139 -15.82 19.43 11.16
N ALA A 140 -16.80 18.53 10.98
CA ALA A 140 -18.18 18.82 11.35
C ALA A 140 -18.35 19.05 12.85
N LYS A 141 -17.58 18.33 13.69
CA LYS A 141 -17.55 18.47 15.16
C LYS A 141 -17.20 19.88 15.65
N VAL A 142 -16.44 20.64 14.86
CA VAL A 142 -16.09 22.04 15.15
C VAL A 142 -16.82 23.05 14.27
N GLY A 143 -17.79 22.58 13.47
CA GLY A 143 -18.56 23.43 12.55
C GLY A 143 -17.82 23.86 11.27
N SER A 144 -16.68 23.23 10.94
CA SER A 144 -15.96 23.50 9.69
C SER A 144 -16.57 22.71 8.51
N THR A 145 -17.68 23.19 7.97
CA THR A 145 -18.48 22.47 6.95
C THR A 145 -18.42 23.08 5.55
N SER A 146 -17.48 23.99 5.30
CA SER A 146 -17.37 24.68 4.00
C SER A 146 -17.14 23.70 2.84
N LYS A 147 -17.76 23.98 1.68
CA LYS A 147 -17.60 23.17 0.46
C LYS A 147 -16.17 23.17 -0.06
N ALA A 148 -15.46 24.30 0.06
CA ALA A 148 -14.07 24.41 -0.34
C ALA A 148 -13.18 23.48 0.50
N THR A 149 -13.35 23.46 1.83
CA THR A 149 -12.65 22.52 2.72
C THR A 149 -12.90 21.08 2.31
N ALA A 150 -14.17 20.71 2.10
CA ALA A 150 -14.53 19.36 1.72
C ALA A 150 -13.90 18.93 0.39
N ASN A 151 -13.80 19.82 -0.60
CA ASN A 151 -13.15 19.52 -1.88
C ASN A 151 -11.64 19.31 -1.71
N TRP A 152 -10.96 20.16 -0.94
CA TRP A 152 -9.52 19.98 -0.69
C TRP A 152 -9.21 18.72 0.11
N ASP A 153 -10.02 18.41 1.12
CA ASP A 153 -9.90 17.15 1.88
C ASP A 153 -10.04 15.94 0.94
N TRP A 154 -11.00 15.99 0.02
CA TRP A 154 -11.22 14.92 -0.95
C TRP A 154 -10.04 14.76 -1.91
N LEU A 155 -9.51 15.87 -2.44
CA LEU A 155 -8.35 15.86 -3.33
C LEU A 155 -7.09 15.33 -2.62
N VAL A 156 -6.84 15.73 -1.37
CA VAL A 156 -5.72 15.21 -0.58
C VAL A 156 -5.86 13.69 -0.37
N CYS A 157 -7.06 13.21 -0.03
CA CYS A 157 -7.30 11.76 0.10
C CYS A 157 -7.09 11.03 -1.24
N LEU A 158 -7.63 11.56 -2.35
CA LEU A 158 -7.48 10.96 -3.67
C LEU A 158 -6.01 10.85 -4.07
N CYS A 159 -5.27 11.97 -4.01
CA CYS A 159 -3.86 12.02 -4.33
C CYS A 159 -3.03 11.12 -3.40
N GLY A 160 -3.34 11.13 -2.10
CA GLY A 160 -2.68 10.29 -1.10
C GLY A 160 -2.84 8.80 -1.38
N PHE A 161 -3.98 8.35 -1.91
CA PHE A 161 -4.22 6.94 -2.20
C PHE A 161 -3.77 6.49 -3.59
N VAL A 162 -3.96 7.31 -4.62
CA VAL A 162 -3.65 6.93 -6.01
C VAL A 162 -2.15 6.96 -6.28
N THR A 163 -1.44 7.99 -5.81
CA THR A 163 -0.03 8.20 -6.12
C THR A 163 0.90 7.04 -5.71
N PRO A 164 0.88 6.51 -4.47
CA PRO A 164 1.81 5.43 -4.08
C PRO A 164 1.64 4.15 -4.92
N ARG A 165 0.43 3.87 -5.45
CA ARG A 165 0.23 2.76 -6.39
C ARG A 165 0.97 2.97 -7.71
N LEU A 166 1.07 4.22 -8.16
CA LEU A 166 1.83 4.61 -9.35
C LEU A 166 3.35 4.64 -9.08
N LEU A 167 3.76 4.78 -7.82
CA LEU A 167 5.18 4.81 -7.47
C LEU A 167 5.80 3.42 -7.39
N ARG A 168 5.07 2.40 -6.92
CA ARG A 168 5.57 1.02 -6.82
C ARG A 168 5.51 0.28 -8.17
N PRO A 169 6.67 -0.13 -8.75
CA PRO A 169 6.70 -0.78 -10.07
C PRO A 169 5.84 -2.05 -10.15
N GLU A 170 5.83 -2.87 -9.10
CA GLU A 170 5.05 -4.11 -9.02
C GLU A 170 3.53 -3.84 -9.14
N GLN A 171 3.02 -2.81 -8.46
CA GLN A 171 1.60 -2.45 -8.55
C GLN A 171 1.24 -1.87 -9.92
N VAL A 172 2.14 -1.08 -10.50
CA VAL A 172 1.97 -0.56 -11.86
C VAL A 172 1.94 -1.71 -12.86
N SER A 173 2.90 -2.64 -12.79
CA SER A 173 2.96 -3.84 -13.63
C SER A 173 1.70 -4.69 -13.48
N ASN A 174 1.30 -4.99 -12.24
CA ASN A 174 0.06 -5.73 -11.96
C ASN A 174 -1.17 -5.02 -12.55
N THR A 175 -1.29 -3.71 -12.39
CA THR A 175 -2.42 -2.94 -12.94
C THR A 175 -2.43 -2.98 -14.47
N LEU A 176 -1.27 -2.81 -15.10
CA LEU A 176 -1.11 -2.84 -16.55
C LEU A 176 -1.38 -4.23 -17.13
N ASN A 177 -0.93 -5.29 -16.46
CA ASN A 177 -1.22 -6.67 -16.87
C ASN A 177 -2.73 -6.92 -16.92
N HIS A 178 -3.48 -6.46 -15.91
CA HIS A 178 -4.93 -6.54 -15.94
C HIS A 178 -5.53 -5.66 -17.04
N TRP A 179 -5.04 -4.44 -17.23
CA TRP A 179 -5.46 -3.53 -18.31
C TRP A 179 -5.29 -4.15 -19.70
N TYR A 180 -4.16 -4.80 -19.96
CA TYR A 180 -3.89 -5.48 -21.23
C TYR A 180 -4.67 -6.77 -21.41
N SER A 181 -4.96 -7.47 -20.31
CA SER A 181 -5.80 -8.67 -20.36
C SER A 181 -7.23 -8.39 -20.81
N VAL A 182 -7.70 -7.13 -20.66
CA VAL A 182 -9.02 -6.68 -21.14
C VAL A 182 -8.95 -5.93 -22.48
N GLY A 183 -7.87 -6.14 -23.23
CA GLY A 183 -7.68 -5.54 -24.55
C GLY A 183 -7.37 -4.03 -24.52
N GLY A 184 -7.00 -3.49 -23.36
CA GLY A 184 -6.68 -2.08 -23.20
C GLY A 184 -5.53 -1.64 -24.11
N PHE A 185 -5.54 -0.37 -24.53
CA PHE A 185 -4.49 0.17 -25.41
C PHE A 185 -3.12 0.16 -24.72
N THR A 186 -2.06 -0.05 -25.50
CA THR A 186 -0.68 -0.07 -25.00
C THR A 186 -0.24 1.31 -24.51
N ILE A 187 0.33 1.38 -23.31
CA ILE A 187 0.83 2.62 -22.72
C ILE A 187 2.34 2.65 -22.89
N SER A 188 2.91 3.66 -23.56
CA SER A 188 4.37 3.72 -23.70
C SER A 188 5.05 3.97 -22.34
N PRO A 189 6.27 3.46 -22.12
CA PRO A 189 6.98 3.71 -20.87
C PRO A 189 7.26 5.20 -20.61
N GLY A 190 7.48 5.99 -21.68
CA GLY A 190 7.60 7.45 -21.58
C GLY A 190 6.30 8.11 -21.09
N ALA A 191 5.15 7.70 -21.63
CA ALA A 191 3.85 8.19 -21.17
C ALA A 191 3.58 7.81 -19.70
N LEU A 192 3.95 6.60 -19.31
CA LEU A 192 3.83 6.14 -17.93
C LEU A 192 4.71 6.95 -16.96
N ASN A 193 5.95 7.28 -17.35
CA ASN A 193 6.80 8.19 -16.58
C ASN A 193 6.17 9.58 -16.42
N VAL A 194 5.59 10.14 -17.49
CA VAL A 194 4.86 11.40 -17.41
C VAL A 194 3.68 11.30 -16.45
N VAL A 195 2.91 10.20 -16.47
CA VAL A 195 1.80 9.97 -15.53
C VAL A 195 2.29 9.89 -14.09
N ARG A 196 3.39 9.18 -13.81
CA ARG A 196 3.97 9.05 -12.46
C ARG A 196 4.44 10.39 -11.91
N TRP A 197 5.23 11.14 -12.69
CA TRP A 197 5.68 12.48 -12.30
C TRP A 197 4.51 13.46 -12.19
N GLY A 198 3.55 13.38 -13.10
CA GLY A 198 2.31 14.16 -13.05
C GLY A 198 1.51 13.90 -11.78
N ALA A 199 1.45 12.67 -11.29
CA ALA A 199 0.81 12.32 -10.03
C ALA A 199 1.53 12.94 -8.82
N ILE A 200 2.87 12.90 -8.79
CA ILE A 200 3.69 13.55 -7.75
C ILE A 200 3.46 15.06 -7.76
N VAL A 201 3.55 15.70 -8.93
CA VAL A 201 3.33 17.15 -9.07
C VAL A 201 1.90 17.51 -8.64
N SER A 202 0.91 16.71 -9.01
CA SER A 202 -0.48 16.90 -8.60
C SER A 202 -0.64 16.81 -7.08
N CYS A 203 0.02 15.85 -6.42
CA CYS A 203 0.06 15.78 -4.94
C CYS A 203 0.59 17.07 -4.33
N VAL A 204 1.71 17.60 -4.84
CA VAL A 204 2.33 18.83 -4.33
C VAL A 204 1.39 20.02 -4.50
N VAL A 205 0.80 20.19 -5.69
CA VAL A 205 -0.17 21.28 -5.95
C VAL A 205 -1.38 21.17 -5.04
N VAL A 206 -1.93 19.97 -4.86
CA VAL A 206 -3.07 19.72 -3.97
C VAL A 206 -2.72 20.01 -2.51
N LEU A 207 -1.54 19.62 -2.03
CA LEU A 207 -1.08 19.90 -0.67
C LEU A 207 -0.84 21.39 -0.42
N ILE A 208 -0.34 22.13 -1.41
CA ILE A 208 -0.23 23.60 -1.34
C ILE A 208 -1.62 24.22 -1.24
N GLY A 209 -2.55 23.84 -2.13
CA GLY A 209 -3.91 24.35 -2.13
C GLY A 209 -4.67 24.03 -0.83
N PHE A 210 -4.53 22.80 -0.33
CA PHE A 210 -5.05 22.38 0.97
C PHE A 210 -4.46 23.22 2.11
N SER A 211 -3.13 23.40 2.15
CA SER A 211 -2.44 24.18 3.19
C SER A 211 -2.89 25.64 3.20
N VAL A 212 -2.95 26.27 2.03
CA VAL A 212 -3.47 27.65 1.88
C VAL A 212 -4.90 27.74 2.38
N ASN A 213 -5.78 26.82 1.96
CA ASN A 213 -7.17 26.80 2.41
C ASN A 213 -7.31 26.55 3.93
N TYR A 214 -6.47 25.70 4.51
CA TYR A 214 -6.43 25.43 5.95
C TYR A 214 -5.99 26.68 6.74
N LEU A 215 -4.92 27.35 6.30
CA LEU A 215 -4.42 28.60 6.90
C LEU A 215 -5.43 29.74 6.78
N LEU A 216 -6.09 29.87 5.63
CA LEU A 216 -7.15 30.87 5.44
C LEU A 216 -8.33 30.63 6.40
N GLN A 217 -8.70 29.39 6.70
CA GLN A 217 -9.75 29.10 7.68
C GLN A 217 -9.33 29.41 9.11
N LEU A 218 -8.05 29.18 9.46
CA LEU A 218 -7.53 29.61 10.76
C LEU A 218 -7.64 31.13 10.96
N TYR A 219 -7.59 31.90 9.86
CA TYR A 219 -7.64 33.36 9.88
C TYR A 219 -9.06 33.97 9.69
N ARG A 220 -9.90 33.40 8.82
CA ARG A 220 -11.16 34.01 8.34
C ARG A 220 -12.42 33.15 8.46
N GLY A 221 -12.39 32.03 9.19
CA GLY A 221 -13.55 31.14 9.29
C GLY A 221 -13.63 30.29 10.57
N PRO A 222 -14.55 29.31 10.61
CA PRO A 222 -14.57 28.30 11.66
C PRO A 222 -13.23 27.57 11.67
N LYS A 223 -12.57 27.56 12.83
CA LYS A 223 -11.26 26.91 12.95
C LYS A 223 -11.39 25.42 12.61
N PRO A 224 -10.60 24.92 11.64
CA PRO A 224 -10.65 23.50 11.26
C PRO A 224 -10.20 22.63 12.43
N ASN A 225 -10.64 21.37 12.44
CA ASN A 225 -10.28 20.48 13.54
C ASN A 225 -8.83 20.02 13.37
N PRO A 226 -7.91 20.25 14.32
CA PRO A 226 -6.51 19.81 14.17
C PRO A 226 -6.37 18.29 14.09
N LEU A 227 -7.30 17.53 14.67
CA LEU A 227 -7.28 16.06 14.62
C LEU A 227 -7.45 15.52 13.20
N LYS A 228 -8.03 16.32 12.28
CA LYS A 228 -8.11 15.94 10.88
C LYS A 228 -6.73 15.79 10.23
N LEU A 229 -5.75 16.59 10.66
CA LEU A 229 -4.38 16.51 10.15
C LEU A 229 -3.70 15.24 10.63
N VAL A 230 -3.92 14.88 11.90
CA VAL A 230 -3.47 13.60 12.45
C VAL A 230 -4.13 12.44 11.70
N MET A 231 -5.42 12.56 11.39
CA MET A 231 -6.15 11.54 10.63
C MET A 231 -5.60 11.37 9.20
N LEU A 232 -5.36 12.48 8.50
CA LEU A 232 -4.75 12.47 7.16
C LEU A 232 -3.34 11.88 7.20
N ALA A 233 -2.50 12.33 8.14
CA ALA A 233 -1.13 11.85 8.29
C ALA A 233 -1.08 10.37 8.64
N SER A 234 -1.94 9.91 9.56
CA SER A 234 -2.03 8.52 9.96
C SER A 234 -2.57 7.63 8.84
N GLY A 235 -3.70 7.98 8.22
CA GLY A 235 -4.31 7.18 7.16
C GLY A 235 -3.48 7.13 5.88
N ILE A 236 -3.07 8.29 5.35
CA ILE A 236 -2.23 8.36 4.14
C ILE A 236 -0.83 7.83 4.45
N GLY A 237 -0.25 8.17 5.61
CA GLY A 237 1.08 7.70 6.00
C GLY A 237 1.14 6.18 6.13
N THR A 238 0.13 5.54 6.72
CA THR A 238 0.02 4.07 6.78
C THR A 238 -0.09 3.47 5.40
N TRP A 239 -0.92 4.03 4.53
CA TRP A 239 -1.05 3.58 3.15
C TRP A 239 0.27 3.70 2.38
N TRP A 240 0.99 4.81 2.52
CA TRP A 240 2.31 5.00 1.89
C TRP A 240 3.36 4.06 2.45
N PHE A 241 3.41 3.88 3.77
CA PHE A 241 4.31 2.91 4.41
C PHE A 241 4.04 1.49 3.90
N ALA A 242 2.79 1.06 3.94
CA ALA A 242 2.34 -0.24 3.48
C ALA A 242 2.63 -0.48 1.99
N MET A 243 2.36 0.51 1.13
CA MET A 243 2.48 0.34 -0.32
C MET A 243 3.91 0.56 -0.82
N CYS A 244 4.70 1.45 -0.22
CA CYS A 244 6.01 1.84 -0.74
C CYS A 244 7.22 1.31 0.05
N TYR A 245 7.06 0.99 1.34
CA TYR A 245 8.19 0.63 2.21
C TYR A 245 8.15 -0.81 2.73
N VAL A 246 6.97 -1.43 2.83
CA VAL A 246 6.89 -2.86 3.13
C VAL A 246 7.28 -3.64 1.87
N GLU A 247 8.35 -4.43 1.97
CA GLU A 247 8.93 -5.19 0.86
C GLU A 247 7.89 -6.15 0.26
N GLU A 248 7.25 -6.96 1.10
CA GLU A 248 6.21 -7.90 0.69
C GLU A 248 4.86 -7.20 0.48
N LEU A 249 4.37 -7.14 -0.77
CA LEU A 249 3.12 -6.45 -1.11
C LEU A 249 1.92 -6.99 -0.32
N ILE A 250 1.84 -8.31 -0.18
CA ILE A 250 0.76 -9.00 0.53
C ILE A 250 0.73 -8.62 2.02
N LEU A 251 1.92 -8.45 2.63
CA LEU A 251 2.05 -7.99 4.01
C LEU A 251 1.66 -6.52 4.14
N GLY A 252 2.04 -5.69 3.17
CA GLY A 252 1.64 -4.28 3.10
C GLY A 252 0.13 -4.10 3.05
N ILE A 253 -0.57 -4.87 2.19
CA ILE A 253 -2.03 -4.86 2.11
C ILE A 253 -2.64 -5.26 3.46
N ALA A 254 -2.18 -6.36 4.06
CA ALA A 254 -2.68 -6.83 5.35
C ALA A 254 -2.49 -5.79 6.47
N LEU A 255 -1.35 -5.12 6.51
CA LEU A 255 -1.08 -4.05 7.48
C LEU A 255 -2.05 -2.88 7.33
N PHE A 256 -2.33 -2.46 6.10
CA PHE A 256 -3.31 -1.41 5.84
C PHE A 256 -4.72 -1.84 6.25
N ASP A 257 -5.13 -3.06 5.89
CA ASP A 257 -6.45 -3.61 6.21
C ASP A 257 -6.68 -3.64 7.73
N ILE A 258 -5.70 -4.06 8.54
CA ILE A 258 -5.82 -3.99 10.01
C ILE A 258 -6.12 -2.56 10.48
N CYS A 259 -5.35 -1.58 9.99
CA CYS A 259 -5.50 -0.19 10.43
C CYS A 259 -6.86 0.38 10.01
N HIS A 260 -7.22 0.16 8.75
CA HIS A 260 -8.48 0.59 8.14
C HIS A 260 -9.70 -0.06 8.83
N ASP A 261 -9.63 -1.36 9.13
CA ASP A 261 -10.74 -2.12 9.69
C ASP A 261 -10.95 -1.83 11.18
N VAL A 262 -9.89 -1.71 11.97
CA VAL A 262 -10.02 -1.35 13.40
C VAL A 262 -10.68 0.03 13.55
N GLN A 263 -10.29 1.00 12.72
CA GLN A 263 -10.93 2.32 12.68
C GLN A 263 -12.43 2.20 12.39
N TYR A 264 -12.77 1.46 11.33
CA TYR A 264 -14.15 1.22 10.91
C TYR A 264 -14.97 0.57 12.03
N LEU A 265 -14.52 -0.59 12.53
CA LEU A 265 -15.22 -1.40 13.52
C LEU A 265 -15.50 -0.61 14.80
N ALA A 266 -14.51 0.16 15.28
CA ALA A 266 -14.67 0.99 16.47
C ALA A 266 -15.78 2.05 16.29
N ILE A 267 -15.79 2.73 15.14
CA ILE A 267 -16.75 3.79 14.86
C ILE A 267 -18.14 3.22 14.66
N VAL A 268 -18.28 2.14 13.89
CA VAL A 268 -19.59 1.53 13.62
C VAL A 268 -20.20 0.94 14.89
N TRP A 269 -19.40 0.28 15.72
CA TRP A 269 -19.83 -0.20 17.03
C TRP A 269 -20.42 0.94 17.87
N LEU A 270 -19.63 2.00 18.08
CA LEU A 270 -20.00 3.10 18.97
C LEU A 270 -21.14 3.95 18.42
N TYR A 271 -21.20 4.12 17.10
CA TYR A 271 -22.32 4.76 16.42
C TYR A 271 -23.62 4.01 16.71
N ASN A 272 -23.64 2.68 16.55
CA ASN A 272 -24.84 1.89 16.77
C ASN A 272 -25.20 1.79 18.26
N CYS A 273 -24.23 1.72 19.18
CA CYS A 273 -24.51 1.81 20.62
C CYS A 273 -25.26 3.10 20.99
N ARG A 274 -24.85 4.25 20.44
CA ARG A 274 -25.56 5.53 20.67
C ARG A 274 -26.97 5.50 20.10
N ARG A 275 -27.16 4.91 18.92
CA ARG A 275 -28.49 4.80 18.31
C ARG A 275 -29.43 3.93 19.12
N VAL A 276 -28.94 2.83 19.71
CA VAL A 276 -29.78 1.99 20.59
C VAL A 276 -30.34 2.81 21.76
N ASP A 277 -29.54 3.75 22.28
CA ASP A 277 -29.94 4.64 23.38
C ASP A 277 -30.91 5.76 22.90
N SER A 278 -30.81 6.24 21.65
CA SER A 278 -31.55 7.42 21.17
C SER A 278 -32.75 7.15 20.26
N ASP A 279 -32.82 6.00 19.60
CA ASP A 279 -33.78 5.71 18.54
C ASP A 279 -34.70 4.54 18.94
N SER A 280 -36.00 4.81 19.05
CA SER A 280 -37.04 3.83 19.42
C SER A 280 -37.45 2.90 18.26
N GLN A 281 -37.08 3.20 17.01
CA GLN A 281 -37.49 2.43 15.83
C GLN A 281 -36.50 1.32 15.42
N LEU A 282 -35.37 1.19 16.12
CA LEU A 282 -34.44 0.08 15.89
C LEU A 282 -35.08 -1.27 16.23
N ASN A 283 -34.81 -2.26 15.39
CA ASN A 283 -35.30 -3.62 15.59
C ASN A 283 -34.66 -4.31 16.82
N SER A 284 -35.30 -5.39 17.29
CA SER A 284 -34.88 -6.10 18.51
C SER A 284 -33.47 -6.70 18.41
N PHE A 285 -33.06 -7.15 17.21
CA PHE A 285 -31.73 -7.71 16.97
C PHE A 285 -30.62 -6.65 17.15
N MET A 286 -30.76 -5.49 16.51
CA MET A 286 -29.83 -4.36 16.63
C MET A 286 -29.71 -3.91 18.09
N ARG A 287 -30.84 -3.80 18.80
CA ARG A 287 -30.85 -3.46 20.23
C ARG A 287 -30.10 -4.48 21.07
N TYR A 288 -30.24 -5.77 20.77
CA TYR A 288 -29.56 -6.82 21.50
C TYR A 288 -28.05 -6.81 21.25
N VAL A 289 -27.62 -6.73 19.99
CA VAL A 289 -26.19 -6.79 19.62
C VAL A 289 -25.43 -5.53 20.05
N PHE A 290 -26.03 -4.34 19.92
CA PHE A 290 -25.34 -3.07 20.20
C PHE A 290 -25.63 -2.48 21.59
N ARG A 291 -26.24 -3.24 22.52
CA ARG A 291 -26.32 -2.82 23.92
C ARG A 291 -24.94 -2.80 24.58
N ARG A 292 -24.78 -1.98 25.62
CA ARG A 292 -23.54 -1.90 26.39
C ARG A 292 -23.13 -3.28 26.90
N GLY A 293 -21.85 -3.63 26.73
CA GLY A 293 -21.25 -4.90 27.17
C GLY A 293 -21.23 -6.01 26.12
N MET A 294 -21.85 -5.85 24.95
CA MET A 294 -21.91 -6.90 23.90
C MET A 294 -20.77 -6.82 22.86
N VAL A 295 -19.68 -6.10 23.14
CA VAL A 295 -18.59 -5.92 22.17
C VAL A 295 -17.94 -7.25 21.77
N LEU A 296 -17.82 -8.21 22.69
CA LEU A 296 -17.28 -9.53 22.38
C LEU A 296 -18.20 -10.35 21.47
N LEU A 297 -19.53 -10.21 21.63
CA LEU A 297 -20.48 -10.83 20.69
C LEU A 297 -20.33 -10.22 19.30
N TYR A 298 -20.22 -8.89 19.22
CA TYR A 298 -20.01 -8.19 17.95
C TYR A 298 -18.73 -8.64 17.24
N LEU A 299 -17.61 -8.70 17.97
CA LEU A 299 -16.34 -9.21 17.45
C LEU A 299 -16.45 -10.70 17.08
N GLY A 300 -17.15 -11.52 17.87
CA GLY A 300 -17.40 -12.92 17.55
C GLY A 300 -18.21 -13.12 16.28
N LEU A 301 -19.22 -12.28 16.03
CA LEU A 301 -20.00 -12.30 14.78
C LEU A 301 -19.15 -11.90 13.57
N ILE A 302 -18.30 -10.89 13.72
CA ILE A 302 -17.33 -10.47 12.68
C ILE A 302 -16.38 -11.61 12.34
N VAL A 303 -15.82 -12.26 13.37
CA VAL A 303 -14.92 -13.41 13.21
C VAL A 303 -15.64 -14.58 12.52
N ALA A 304 -16.86 -14.89 12.96
CA ALA A 304 -17.67 -15.97 12.36
C ALA A 304 -18.04 -15.69 10.91
N TYR A 305 -18.40 -14.45 10.57
CA TYR A 305 -18.69 -14.06 9.19
C TYR A 305 -17.42 -14.08 8.34
N GLY A 306 -16.31 -13.57 8.88
CA GLY A 306 -15.01 -13.54 8.24
C GLY A 306 -14.46 -14.94 7.91
N ALA A 307 -14.71 -15.91 8.78
CA ALA A 307 -14.33 -17.31 8.57
C ALA A 307 -14.99 -17.93 7.32
N LEU A 308 -16.08 -17.35 6.77
CA LEU A 308 -16.63 -17.77 5.48
C LEU A 308 -15.63 -17.59 4.33
N GLY A 309 -14.70 -16.64 4.46
CA GLY A 309 -13.59 -16.44 3.52
C GLY A 309 -12.68 -17.67 3.39
N LEU A 310 -12.61 -18.50 4.43
CA LEU A 310 -11.81 -19.73 4.46
C LEU A 310 -12.54 -20.93 3.85
N VAL A 311 -13.85 -20.83 3.59
CA VAL A 311 -14.63 -21.97 3.10
C VAL A 311 -14.34 -22.23 1.61
N ALA A 312 -14.26 -21.18 0.79
CA ALA A 312 -14.11 -21.35 -0.65
C ALA A 312 -12.87 -22.18 -1.07
N PRO A 313 -11.69 -21.99 -0.47
CA PRO A 313 -10.50 -22.80 -0.74
C PRO A 313 -10.58 -24.24 -0.23
N LEU A 314 -11.36 -24.50 0.83
CA LEU A 314 -11.48 -25.84 1.45
C LEU A 314 -12.46 -26.75 0.70
N VAL A 315 -13.32 -26.18 -0.16
CA VAL A 315 -14.31 -26.93 -0.92
C VAL A 315 -13.68 -27.54 -2.17
N SER A 316 -13.60 -28.88 -2.20
CA SER A 316 -13.03 -29.63 -3.34
C SER A 316 -13.87 -29.53 -4.62
N HIS A 317 -15.20 -29.41 -4.51
CA HIS A 317 -16.07 -29.34 -5.68
C HIS A 317 -16.06 -27.95 -6.31
N ALA A 318 -15.47 -27.82 -7.49
CA ALA A 318 -15.25 -26.53 -8.18
C ALA A 318 -16.53 -25.69 -8.38
N ALA A 319 -17.69 -26.31 -8.61
CA ALA A 319 -18.95 -25.57 -8.73
C ALA A 319 -19.39 -24.94 -7.39
N VAL A 320 -19.21 -25.66 -6.28
CA VAL A 320 -19.60 -25.19 -4.95
C VAL A 320 -18.62 -24.13 -4.47
N SER A 321 -17.32 -24.34 -4.68
CA SER A 321 -16.28 -23.32 -4.40
C SER A 321 -16.57 -22.00 -5.13
N ARG A 322 -17.00 -22.06 -6.41
CA ARG A 322 -17.41 -20.87 -7.17
C ARG A 322 -18.61 -20.13 -6.58
N VAL A 323 -19.57 -20.84 -6.00
CA VAL A 323 -20.70 -20.20 -5.29
C VAL A 323 -20.21 -19.44 -4.05
N PHE A 324 -19.27 -20.01 -3.28
CA PHE A 324 -18.69 -19.30 -2.14
C PHE A 324 -17.91 -18.05 -2.58
N TYR A 325 -17.11 -18.13 -3.66
CA TYR A 325 -16.46 -16.94 -4.21
C TYR A 325 -17.46 -15.88 -4.70
N ALA A 326 -18.60 -16.29 -5.28
CA ALA A 326 -19.67 -15.36 -5.66
C ALA A 326 -20.28 -14.65 -4.43
N ILE A 327 -20.47 -15.36 -3.31
CA ILE A 327 -20.92 -14.77 -2.04
C ILE A 327 -19.89 -13.77 -1.52
N LEU A 328 -18.61 -14.16 -1.48
CA LEU A 328 -17.52 -13.28 -1.02
C LEU A 328 -17.37 -12.04 -1.90
N PHE A 329 -17.46 -12.19 -3.22
CA PHE A 329 -17.47 -11.08 -4.15
C PHE A 329 -18.67 -10.15 -3.92
N THR A 330 -19.86 -10.71 -3.74
CA THR A 330 -21.08 -9.93 -3.47
C THR A 330 -20.95 -9.13 -2.19
N SER A 331 -20.46 -9.77 -1.12
CA SER A 331 -20.16 -9.14 0.16
C SER A 331 -19.12 -8.01 -0.02
N THR A 332 -18.05 -8.29 -0.76
CA THR A 332 -16.99 -7.33 -1.07
C THR A 332 -17.54 -6.13 -1.84
N ILE A 333 -18.31 -6.30 -2.91
CA ILE A 333 -18.81 -5.13 -3.65
C ILE A 333 -19.83 -4.32 -2.84
N LEU A 334 -20.71 -5.00 -2.09
CA LEU A 334 -21.82 -4.33 -1.40
C LEU A 334 -21.44 -3.67 -0.08
N HIS A 335 -20.47 -4.17 0.68
CA HIS A 335 -20.10 -3.50 1.95
C HIS A 335 -19.60 -2.08 1.67
N TYR A 336 -18.81 -1.89 0.61
CA TYR A 336 -18.39 -0.57 0.16
C TYR A 336 -19.56 0.40 -0.09
N TYR A 337 -20.68 -0.11 -0.64
CA TYR A 337 -21.90 0.68 -0.82
C TYR A 337 -22.62 0.95 0.49
N TYR A 338 -22.72 -0.05 1.38
CA TYR A 338 -23.40 0.07 2.67
C TYR A 338 -22.68 1.01 3.64
N ASP A 339 -21.36 0.98 3.67
CA ASP A 339 -20.54 1.83 4.52
C ASP A 339 -20.72 3.31 4.18
N GLY A 340 -20.96 3.61 2.90
CA GLY A 340 -21.25 4.96 2.42
C GLY A 340 -22.42 5.65 3.13
N PHE A 341 -23.36 4.90 3.72
CA PHE A 341 -24.47 5.47 4.49
C PHE A 341 -24.06 5.97 5.88
N ILE A 342 -22.93 5.50 6.43
CA ILE A 342 -22.46 5.87 7.77
C ILE A 342 -21.81 7.25 7.75
N TRP A 343 -21.02 7.54 6.71
CA TRP A 343 -20.22 8.78 6.61
C TRP A 343 -20.95 9.94 5.92
N LYS A 344 -22.20 9.74 5.50
CA LYS A 344 -22.94 10.73 4.72
C LYS A 344 -23.45 11.85 5.62
N MET A 345 -22.58 12.82 5.89
CA MET A 345 -22.83 13.97 6.79
C MET A 345 -23.96 14.91 6.35
N ARG A 346 -24.55 14.70 5.17
CA ARG A 346 -25.74 15.43 4.71
C ARG A 346 -27.05 14.85 5.28
N GLU A 347 -27.00 13.67 5.88
CA GLU A 347 -28.19 13.02 6.45
C GLU A 347 -28.38 13.44 7.91
N PRO A 348 -29.54 14.02 8.27
CA PRO A 348 -29.79 14.54 9.62
C PRO A 348 -29.59 13.50 10.72
N ALA A 349 -30.02 12.24 10.49
CA ALA A 349 -29.83 11.15 11.45
C ALA A 349 -28.34 10.86 11.73
N ASN A 350 -27.48 10.93 10.72
CA ASN A 350 -26.03 10.75 10.93
C ASN A 350 -25.44 11.93 11.73
N GLN A 351 -25.91 13.16 11.47
CA GLN A 351 -25.46 14.34 12.19
C GLN A 351 -25.84 14.27 13.68
N GLU A 352 -27.08 13.91 13.97
CA GLU A 352 -27.61 13.77 15.33
C GLU A 352 -26.84 12.71 16.14
N ASN A 353 -26.61 11.53 15.57
CA ASN A 353 -25.89 10.44 16.23
C ASN A 353 -24.40 10.73 16.45
N LEU A 354 -23.82 11.61 15.64
CA LEU A 354 -22.47 12.13 15.82
C LEU A 354 -22.43 13.35 16.76
N GLY A 355 -23.57 13.75 17.35
CA GLY A 355 -23.65 14.87 18.29
C GLY A 355 -23.41 16.23 17.64
N LEU A 356 -23.80 16.40 16.38
CA LEU A 356 -23.72 17.66 15.65
C LEU A 356 -25.03 18.45 15.80
N SER A 357 -24.94 19.77 15.99
CA SER A 357 -26.13 20.64 16.05
C SER A 357 -26.87 20.62 14.72
N LYS A 358 -28.21 20.60 14.75
CA LYS A 358 -29.08 20.76 13.56
C LYS A 358 -28.68 22.04 12.81
N GLY A 359 -27.81 21.91 11.80
CA GLY A 359 -27.57 22.99 10.87
C GLY A 359 -28.85 23.22 10.08
N SER A 360 -29.29 24.47 9.99
CA SER A 360 -30.39 24.87 9.11
C SER A 360 -30.09 24.33 7.71
N SER A 361 -30.75 23.25 7.33
CA SER A 361 -30.68 22.76 5.95
C SER A 361 -31.45 23.78 5.11
N ASP A 362 -30.76 24.82 4.64
CA ASP A 362 -31.37 25.84 3.78
C ASP A 362 -32.06 25.13 2.63
N SER A 363 -33.39 25.27 2.61
CA SER A 363 -34.29 24.81 1.56
C SER A 363 -33.86 25.34 0.18
N LEU A 364 -33.12 26.46 0.14
CA LEU A 364 -32.56 27.06 -1.06
C LEU A 364 -31.47 26.19 -1.74
N ALA A 365 -30.69 25.43 -0.98
CA ALA A 365 -29.67 24.53 -1.53
C ALA A 365 -30.28 23.29 -2.21
N ARG A 366 -31.49 22.89 -1.79
CA ARG A 366 -32.28 21.84 -2.46
C ARG A 366 -32.88 22.31 -3.79
N TRP A 367 -33.10 23.61 -3.95
CA TRP A 367 -33.69 24.19 -5.15
C TRP A 367 -32.67 24.45 -6.28
N MET A 368 -31.43 24.84 -5.95
CA MET A 368 -30.37 25.06 -6.96
C MET A 368 -29.63 23.79 -7.42
N THR A 369 -29.78 22.66 -6.74
CA THR A 369 -29.31 21.38 -7.28
C THR A 369 -30.46 20.67 -7.99
N GLY A 370 -30.54 20.85 -9.31
CA GLY A 370 -31.21 19.90 -10.22
C GLY A 370 -30.55 18.52 -10.08
N ALA A 371 -30.88 17.81 -8.99
CA ALA A 371 -30.09 16.71 -8.44
C ALA A 371 -30.14 15.40 -9.26
N LYS A 372 -30.85 15.39 -10.38
CA LYS A 372 -30.82 14.27 -11.33
C LYS A 372 -29.72 14.43 -12.38
N SER A 373 -29.49 15.62 -12.94
CA SER A 373 -28.56 15.79 -14.06
C SER A 373 -27.09 15.56 -13.66
N VAL A 374 -26.65 16.15 -12.54
CA VAL A 374 -25.26 16.01 -12.06
C VAL A 374 -24.96 14.60 -11.55
N HIS A 375 -25.95 13.91 -10.95
CA HIS A 375 -25.78 12.53 -10.52
C HIS A 375 -25.71 11.58 -11.73
N ASN A 376 -26.61 11.78 -12.71
CA ASN A 376 -26.61 11.01 -13.95
C ASN A 376 -25.31 11.22 -14.75
N LEU A 377 -24.78 12.45 -14.77
CA LEU A 377 -23.50 12.78 -15.44
C LEU A 377 -22.29 12.10 -14.76
N LYS A 378 -22.32 11.95 -13.44
CA LYS A 378 -21.25 11.22 -12.73
C LYS A 378 -21.28 9.73 -13.04
N TRP A 379 -22.47 9.14 -13.08
CA TRP A 379 -22.62 7.73 -13.46
C TRP A 379 -22.39 7.49 -14.94
N SER A 380 -22.67 8.45 -15.82
CA SER A 380 -22.40 8.28 -17.25
C SER A 380 -20.90 8.10 -17.50
N PHE A 381 -20.02 8.84 -16.81
CA PHE A 381 -18.58 8.61 -16.92
C PHE A 381 -18.18 7.18 -16.53
N VAL A 382 -18.65 6.69 -15.38
CA VAL A 382 -18.35 5.32 -14.91
C VAL A 382 -18.90 4.27 -15.89
N ILE A 383 -20.14 4.44 -16.34
CA ILE A 383 -20.78 3.53 -17.30
C ILE A 383 -20.04 3.55 -18.63
N THR A 384 -19.62 4.72 -19.13
CA THR A 384 -18.85 4.84 -20.36
C THR A 384 -17.49 4.16 -20.24
N VAL A 385 -16.77 4.34 -19.14
CA VAL A 385 -15.48 3.68 -18.91
C VAL A 385 -15.66 2.16 -18.83
N LEU A 386 -16.60 1.67 -18.04
CA LEU A 386 -16.88 0.23 -17.96
C LEU A 386 -17.36 -0.33 -19.30
N GLY A 387 -18.24 0.37 -20.01
CA GLY A 387 -18.73 -0.02 -21.33
C GLY A 387 -17.60 -0.08 -22.36
N PHE A 388 -16.67 0.88 -22.33
CA PHE A 388 -15.46 0.84 -23.14
C PHE A 388 -14.59 -0.37 -22.79
N MET A 389 -14.39 -0.67 -21.51
CA MET A 389 -13.59 -1.83 -21.08
C MET A 389 -14.23 -3.15 -21.50
N PHE A 390 -15.56 -3.29 -21.38
CA PHE A 390 -16.28 -4.47 -21.87
C PHE A 390 -16.19 -4.62 -23.39
N LEU A 391 -16.36 -3.51 -24.13
CA LEU A 391 -16.23 -3.53 -25.58
C LEU A 391 -14.80 -3.91 -26.00
N SER A 392 -13.80 -3.34 -25.33
CA SER A 392 -12.38 -3.64 -25.54
C SER A 392 -12.07 -5.11 -25.27
N ASP A 393 -12.52 -5.65 -24.14
CA ASP A 393 -12.32 -7.05 -23.76
C ASP A 393 -12.97 -8.02 -24.77
N TYR A 394 -14.10 -7.62 -25.36
CA TYR A 394 -14.79 -8.41 -26.38
C TYR A 394 -14.15 -8.31 -27.78
N THR A 395 -13.59 -7.15 -28.14
CA THR A 395 -13.17 -6.84 -29.52
C THR A 395 -11.67 -6.96 -29.75
N ASN A 396 -10.85 -6.69 -28.73
CA ASN A 396 -9.41 -6.71 -28.84
C ASN A 396 -8.87 -8.00 -28.23
N PRO A 397 -8.09 -8.80 -28.98
CA PRO A 397 -7.42 -9.94 -28.39
C PRO A 397 -6.44 -9.46 -27.31
N PRO A 398 -6.29 -10.22 -26.20
CA PRO A 398 -5.27 -9.92 -25.21
C PRO A 398 -3.87 -9.98 -25.83
N LEU A 399 -2.91 -9.28 -25.22
CA LEU A 399 -1.52 -9.34 -25.68
C LEU A 399 -1.02 -10.78 -25.76
N THR A 400 -0.33 -11.13 -26.84
CA THR A 400 0.40 -12.40 -26.90
C THR A 400 1.49 -12.41 -25.83
N THR A 401 1.92 -13.60 -25.41
CA THR A 401 3.02 -13.74 -24.42
C THR A 401 4.27 -12.96 -24.85
N SER A 402 4.62 -12.97 -26.14
CA SER A 402 5.76 -12.22 -26.69
C SER A 402 5.56 -10.70 -26.64
N GLN A 403 4.34 -10.21 -26.87
CA GLN A 403 4.00 -8.80 -26.75
C GLN A 403 4.05 -8.35 -25.29
N ALA A 404 3.46 -9.13 -24.37
CA ALA A 404 3.51 -8.84 -22.94
C ALA A 404 4.95 -8.78 -22.41
N GLN A 405 5.78 -9.78 -22.76
CA GLN A 405 7.19 -9.83 -22.38
C GLN A 405 8.02 -8.70 -22.98
N SER A 406 7.77 -8.28 -24.24
CA SER A 406 8.50 -7.15 -24.82
C SER A 406 8.12 -5.82 -24.17
N LEU A 407 6.85 -5.66 -23.80
CA LEU A 407 6.35 -4.49 -23.09
C LEU A 407 6.88 -4.44 -21.66
N GLU A 408 6.88 -5.57 -20.95
CA GLU A 408 7.47 -5.72 -19.62
C GLU A 408 8.95 -5.34 -19.63
N ARG A 409 9.73 -5.87 -20.58
CA ARG A 409 11.15 -5.50 -20.78
C ARG A 409 11.32 -4.00 -21.01
N SER A 410 10.47 -3.40 -21.86
CA SER A 410 10.47 -1.96 -22.13
C SER A 410 10.16 -1.13 -20.88
N TYR A 411 9.20 -1.57 -20.06
CA TYR A 411 8.87 -0.92 -18.80
C TYR A 411 9.97 -1.02 -17.77
N VAL A 412 10.54 -2.20 -17.57
CA VAL A 412 11.62 -2.37 -16.61
C VAL A 412 12.80 -1.50 -17.04
N ASN A 413 13.23 -1.60 -18.31
CA ASN A 413 14.29 -0.77 -18.90
C ASN A 413 14.08 0.75 -18.75
N THR A 414 12.84 1.24 -18.73
CA THR A 414 12.55 2.69 -18.74
C THR A 414 12.12 3.25 -17.37
N LEU A 415 11.46 2.46 -16.54
CA LEU A 415 10.92 2.86 -15.23
C LEU A 415 11.89 2.52 -14.09
N VAL A 416 12.55 1.38 -14.23
CA VAL A 416 13.44 0.79 -13.24
C VAL A 416 14.87 0.76 -13.76
N GLY A 417 15.13 1.07 -15.05
CA GLY A 417 16.38 0.89 -15.81
C GLY A 417 16.60 -0.55 -16.27
N THR A 418 17.70 -0.86 -16.98
CA THR A 418 17.98 -2.25 -17.39
C THR A 418 17.95 -3.18 -16.18
N PRO A 419 17.05 -4.18 -16.15
CA PRO A 419 17.07 -5.16 -15.07
C PRO A 419 18.30 -6.02 -15.24
N THR A 420 18.97 -6.28 -14.13
CA THR A 420 20.03 -7.29 -14.03
C THR A 420 19.50 -8.67 -13.68
N LEU A 421 18.21 -8.90 -13.90
CA LEU A 421 17.56 -10.18 -13.66
C LEU A 421 17.07 -10.81 -14.97
N PRO A 422 17.09 -12.16 -15.06
CA PRO A 422 16.71 -12.91 -16.25
C PRO A 422 15.26 -12.66 -16.69
N GLN A 423 15.05 -12.61 -18.01
CA GLN A 423 13.85 -12.11 -18.67
C GLN A 423 12.95 -13.20 -19.28
N SER A 424 13.48 -14.39 -19.58
CA SER A 424 12.67 -15.53 -20.05
C SER A 424 12.37 -16.53 -18.92
N ASP A 425 11.27 -17.29 -19.04
CA ASP A 425 10.97 -18.35 -18.07
C ASP A 425 12.02 -19.48 -18.10
N GLU A 426 12.68 -19.67 -19.24
CA GLU A 426 13.86 -20.55 -19.37
C GLU A 426 15.06 -19.98 -18.59
N GLU A 427 15.34 -18.68 -18.68
CA GLU A 427 16.43 -18.05 -17.95
C GLU A 427 16.15 -18.00 -16.44
N LYS A 428 14.88 -17.78 -16.03
CA LYS A 428 14.46 -17.87 -14.63
C LYS A 428 14.58 -19.30 -14.10
N SER A 429 14.14 -20.29 -14.88
CA SER A 429 14.26 -21.71 -14.53
C SER A 429 15.72 -22.12 -14.44
N TRP A 430 16.55 -21.70 -15.39
CA TRP A 430 18.00 -21.91 -15.37
C TRP A 430 18.65 -21.25 -14.17
N LEU A 431 18.27 -20.01 -13.81
CA LEU A 431 18.84 -19.31 -12.67
C LEU A 431 18.46 -20.00 -11.35
N ILE A 432 17.21 -20.44 -11.21
CA ILE A 432 16.73 -21.20 -10.05
C ILE A 432 17.41 -22.58 -9.98
N GLU A 433 17.55 -23.28 -11.10
CA GLU A 433 18.27 -24.55 -11.18
C GLU A 433 19.74 -24.37 -10.78
N LYS A 434 20.40 -23.35 -11.34
CA LYS A 434 21.79 -23.01 -11.02
C LYS A 434 21.96 -22.62 -9.56
N PHE A 435 21.02 -21.86 -8.99
CA PHE A 435 20.98 -21.55 -7.56
C PHE A 435 20.93 -22.84 -6.72
N ASN A 436 19.93 -23.69 -6.96
CA ASN A 436 19.72 -24.93 -6.23
C ASN A 436 20.93 -25.86 -6.33
N ARG A 437 21.45 -26.05 -7.55
CA ARG A 437 22.62 -26.90 -7.81
C ARG A 437 23.88 -26.36 -7.15
N THR A 438 24.08 -25.04 -7.13
CA THR A 438 25.24 -24.44 -6.44
C THR A 438 25.15 -24.63 -4.93
N GLN A 439 23.95 -24.50 -4.34
CA GLN A 439 23.75 -24.79 -2.91
C GLN A 439 23.97 -26.28 -2.59
N GLU A 440 23.48 -27.19 -3.43
CA GLU A 440 23.64 -28.64 -3.26
C GLU A 440 25.12 -29.04 -3.34
N ILE A 441 25.85 -28.57 -4.36
CA ILE A 441 27.29 -28.81 -4.49
C ILE A 441 28.02 -28.32 -3.24
N ALA A 442 27.79 -27.08 -2.82
CA ALA A 442 28.40 -26.54 -1.61
C ALA A 442 28.06 -27.36 -0.34
N ALA A 443 26.85 -27.90 -0.23
CA ALA A 443 26.49 -28.79 0.87
C ALA A 443 27.26 -30.12 0.86
N THR A 444 27.61 -30.64 -0.33
CA THR A 444 28.40 -31.89 -0.46
C THR A 444 29.90 -31.69 -0.23
N VAL A 445 30.42 -30.47 -0.37
CA VAL A 445 31.83 -30.12 -0.15
C VAL A 445 31.95 -28.94 0.82
N PRO A 446 31.64 -29.14 2.11
CA PRO A 446 31.62 -28.06 3.10
C PRO A 446 32.98 -27.36 3.26
N ASP A 447 34.09 -28.08 3.05
CA ASP A 447 35.45 -27.55 3.20
C ASP A 447 35.98 -26.84 1.94
N ASP A 448 35.28 -26.92 0.80
CA ASP A 448 35.68 -26.24 -0.43
C ASP A 448 35.24 -24.77 -0.42
N LYS A 449 36.19 -23.89 -0.08
CA LYS A 449 35.99 -22.44 0.02
C LYS A 449 35.52 -21.79 -1.27
N SER A 450 35.97 -22.29 -2.43
CA SER A 450 35.54 -21.76 -3.72
C SER A 450 34.06 -22.08 -3.94
N ALA A 451 33.65 -23.31 -3.65
CA ALA A 451 32.25 -23.73 -3.70
C ALA A 451 31.38 -22.94 -2.69
N GLN A 452 31.87 -22.73 -1.46
CA GLN A 452 31.15 -21.94 -0.45
C GLN A 452 30.99 -20.47 -0.85
N VAL A 453 32.01 -19.83 -1.43
CA VAL A 453 31.90 -18.45 -1.95
C VAL A 453 30.96 -18.37 -3.14
N GLN A 454 31.02 -19.29 -4.09
CA GLN A 454 30.06 -19.31 -5.22
C GLN A 454 28.61 -19.45 -4.73
N ALA A 455 28.40 -20.26 -3.71
CA ALA A 455 27.08 -20.42 -3.11
C ALA A 455 26.64 -19.17 -2.32
N ALA A 456 27.56 -18.43 -1.69
CA ALA A 456 27.28 -17.13 -1.09
C ALA A 456 26.96 -16.04 -2.14
N VAL A 457 27.65 -16.03 -3.28
CA VAL A 457 27.34 -15.17 -4.42
C VAL A 457 25.92 -15.44 -4.93
N MET A 458 25.55 -16.71 -5.08
CA MET A 458 24.20 -17.09 -5.49
C MET A 458 23.14 -16.67 -4.46
N LEU A 459 23.43 -16.73 -3.16
CA LEU A 459 22.54 -16.20 -2.12
C LEU A 459 22.37 -14.67 -2.24
N ALA A 460 23.46 -13.93 -2.43
CA ALA A 460 23.42 -12.47 -2.59
C ALA A 460 22.64 -12.04 -3.85
N ASN A 461 22.85 -12.72 -4.98
CA ASN A 461 22.14 -12.46 -6.24
C ASN A 461 20.63 -12.69 -6.13
N PHE A 462 20.19 -13.58 -5.23
CA PHE A 462 18.77 -13.84 -4.93
C PHE A 462 18.24 -13.00 -3.75
N GLY A 463 18.99 -11.97 -3.31
CA GLY A 463 18.59 -11.07 -2.23
C GLY A 463 18.74 -11.63 -0.81
N ARG A 464 19.21 -12.88 -0.67
CA ARG A 464 19.46 -13.57 0.61
C ARG A 464 20.80 -13.14 1.22
N ASN A 465 20.96 -11.83 1.37
CA ASN A 465 22.21 -11.17 1.74
C ASN A 465 22.69 -11.54 3.15
N ASP A 466 21.79 -11.78 4.11
CA ASP A 466 22.20 -12.16 5.48
C ASP A 466 22.83 -13.55 5.53
N GLU A 467 22.29 -14.50 4.77
CA GLU A 467 22.84 -15.85 4.68
C GLU A 467 24.17 -15.87 3.93
N ALA A 468 24.29 -15.06 2.88
CA ALA A 468 25.55 -14.84 2.19
C ALA A 468 26.61 -14.26 3.15
N VAL A 469 26.26 -13.25 3.96
CA VAL A 469 27.17 -12.64 4.95
C VAL A 469 27.64 -13.67 5.97
N ILE A 470 26.73 -14.44 6.58
CA ILE A 470 27.09 -15.47 7.57
C ILE A 470 28.11 -16.45 6.98
N ARG A 471 27.83 -16.97 5.79
CA ARG A 471 28.72 -17.91 5.09
C ARG A 471 30.08 -17.29 4.76
N LEU A 472 30.10 -16.05 4.29
CA LEU A 472 31.35 -15.34 3.97
C LEU A 472 32.17 -15.02 5.23
N GLU A 473 31.52 -14.66 6.33
CA GLU A 473 32.19 -14.40 7.61
C GLU A 473 32.78 -15.67 8.22
N GLU A 474 32.14 -16.83 8.04
CA GLU A 474 32.71 -18.13 8.41
C GLU A 474 33.99 -18.43 7.63
N ILE A 475 33.96 -18.26 6.30
CA ILE A 475 35.15 -18.43 5.44
C ILE A 475 36.27 -17.50 5.89
N LEU A 476 35.96 -16.23 6.16
CA LEU A 476 36.95 -15.23 6.56
C LEU A 476 37.44 -15.38 8.01
N ARG A 477 36.72 -16.10 8.86
CA ARG A 477 37.17 -16.45 10.21
C ARG A 477 38.33 -17.43 10.17
N GLU A 478 38.27 -18.39 9.25
CA GLU A 478 39.28 -19.42 9.07
C GLU A 478 40.38 -19.00 8.09
N HIS A 479 40.00 -18.21 7.08
CA HIS A 479 40.90 -17.71 6.03
C HIS A 479 40.72 -16.21 5.81
N PRO A 480 41.28 -15.36 6.70
CA PRO A 480 41.17 -13.91 6.58
C PRO A 480 41.73 -13.34 5.27
N ASP A 481 42.63 -14.08 4.62
CA ASP A 481 43.30 -13.75 3.36
C ASP A 481 42.54 -14.23 2.10
N TYR A 482 41.34 -14.80 2.25
CA TYR A 482 40.54 -15.23 1.10
C TYR A 482 39.92 -14.03 0.36
N ARG A 483 40.67 -13.52 -0.62
CA ARG A 483 40.36 -12.29 -1.37
C ARG A 483 38.92 -12.25 -1.92
N ASP A 484 38.44 -13.34 -2.52
CA ASP A 484 37.14 -13.32 -3.19
C ASP A 484 35.99 -13.21 -2.17
N ALA A 485 36.13 -13.79 -0.98
CA ALA A 485 35.16 -13.60 0.09
C ALA A 485 35.15 -12.15 0.62
N GLN A 486 36.32 -11.49 0.68
CA GLN A 486 36.40 -10.07 1.03
C GLN A 486 35.68 -9.20 -0.01
N ILE A 487 35.81 -9.50 -1.31
CA ILE A 487 35.15 -8.76 -2.40
C ILE A 487 33.63 -8.92 -2.32
N VAL A 488 33.14 -10.16 -2.25
CA VAL A 488 31.70 -10.43 -2.23
C VAL A 488 31.04 -9.80 -0.99
N LEU A 489 31.71 -9.85 0.17
CA LEU A 489 31.22 -9.20 1.38
C LEU A 489 31.24 -7.67 1.26
N ALA A 490 32.25 -7.10 0.59
CA ALA A 490 32.32 -5.67 0.29
C ALA A 490 31.15 -5.21 -0.61
N ASP A 491 30.83 -5.99 -1.65
CA ASP A 491 29.69 -5.75 -2.52
C ASP A 491 28.37 -5.77 -1.75
N ILE A 492 28.15 -6.77 -0.90
CA ILE A 492 26.94 -6.86 -0.09
C ILE A 492 26.79 -5.61 0.82
N HIS A 493 27.88 -5.19 1.47
CA HIS A 493 27.86 -3.97 2.29
C HIS A 493 27.63 -2.70 1.46
N PHE A 494 28.19 -2.64 0.26
CA PHE A 494 28.01 -1.52 -0.66
C PHE A 494 26.55 -1.36 -1.09
N TYR A 495 25.89 -2.46 -1.47
CA TYR A 495 24.46 -2.45 -1.83
C TYR A 495 23.55 -2.13 -0.65
N ARG A 496 23.94 -2.50 0.57
CA ARG A 496 23.24 -2.12 1.82
C ARG A 496 23.46 -0.66 2.22
N GLY A 497 24.34 0.07 1.55
CA GLY A 497 24.69 1.45 1.90
C GLY A 497 25.69 1.58 3.05
N ASN A 498 26.28 0.46 3.51
CA ASN A 498 27.29 0.44 4.57
C ASN A 498 28.68 0.75 3.98
N LEU A 499 28.86 1.98 3.50
CA LEU A 499 30.02 2.39 2.71
C LEU A 499 31.36 2.20 3.45
N ASP A 500 31.38 2.40 4.77
CA ASP A 500 32.58 2.21 5.61
C ASP A 500 33.02 0.76 5.69
N GLN A 501 32.06 -0.15 5.91
CA GLN A 501 32.32 -1.59 5.91
C GLN A 501 32.73 -2.07 4.51
N ALA A 502 32.04 -1.60 3.47
CA ALA A 502 32.40 -1.91 2.09
C ALA A 502 33.84 -1.47 1.75
N SER A 503 34.21 -0.25 2.13
CA SER A 503 35.57 0.28 1.91
C SER A 503 36.63 -0.57 2.61
N ALA A 504 36.43 -0.87 3.89
CA ALA A 504 37.39 -1.67 4.66
C ALA A 504 37.63 -3.06 4.05
N ARG A 505 36.56 -3.69 3.56
CA ARG A 505 36.61 -5.00 2.89
C ARG A 505 37.27 -4.92 1.51
N TYR A 506 36.95 -3.90 0.72
CA TYR A 506 37.61 -3.66 -0.56
C TYR A 506 39.10 -3.33 -0.40
N GLU A 507 39.50 -2.56 0.60
CA GLU A 507 40.92 -2.30 0.89
C GLU A 507 41.67 -3.58 1.30
N SER A 508 41.01 -4.44 2.09
CA SER A 508 41.55 -5.76 2.43
C SER A 508 41.76 -6.60 1.17
N ALA A 509 40.76 -6.65 0.28
CA ALA A 509 40.86 -7.35 -1.00
C ALA A 509 41.94 -6.74 -1.92
N LEU A 510 42.11 -5.41 -1.91
CA LEU A 510 43.13 -4.71 -2.68
C LEU A 510 44.54 -5.10 -2.23
N SER A 511 44.75 -5.22 -0.92
CA SER A 511 46.05 -5.65 -0.36
C SER A 511 46.42 -7.09 -0.74
N LEU A 512 45.41 -7.91 -1.04
CA LEU A 512 45.54 -9.32 -1.44
C LEU A 512 45.63 -9.50 -2.98
N SER A 513 45.41 -8.45 -3.76
CA SER A 513 45.42 -8.48 -5.23
C SER A 513 46.84 -8.64 -5.80
N LYS A 514 47.05 -9.67 -6.63
CA LYS A 514 48.37 -10.00 -7.18
C LYS A 514 48.61 -9.33 -8.53
N THR A 515 47.58 -9.16 -9.36
CA THR A 515 47.73 -8.60 -10.71
C THR A 515 47.31 -7.13 -10.78
N GLY A 516 47.74 -6.42 -11.83
CA GLY A 516 47.24 -5.07 -12.13
C GLY A 516 45.73 -5.07 -12.35
N LYS A 517 45.23 -6.03 -13.12
CA LYS A 517 43.80 -6.18 -13.41
C LYS A 517 42.96 -6.43 -12.14
N ASP A 518 43.47 -7.21 -11.18
CA ASP A 518 42.82 -7.42 -9.89
C ASP A 518 42.71 -6.14 -9.06
N ARG A 519 43.74 -5.29 -9.13
CA ARG A 519 43.77 -4.00 -8.45
C ARG A 519 42.87 -3.00 -9.15
N SER A 520 42.85 -2.96 -10.48
CA SER A 520 42.05 -2.00 -11.24
C SER A 520 40.55 -2.13 -10.95
N VAL A 521 40.03 -3.36 -10.91
CA VAL A 521 38.62 -3.64 -10.58
C VAL A 521 38.25 -3.16 -9.18
N ILE A 522 39.11 -3.43 -8.18
CA ILE A 522 38.84 -3.01 -6.79
C ILE A 522 38.98 -1.49 -6.63
N GLN A 523 39.96 -0.88 -7.29
CA GLN A 523 40.13 0.58 -7.29
C GLN A 523 38.94 1.29 -7.92
N LEU A 524 38.35 0.72 -8.97
CA LEU A 524 37.12 1.23 -9.57
C LEU A 524 35.96 1.22 -8.56
N LYS A 525 35.80 0.12 -7.80
CA LYS A 525 34.75 -0.02 -6.76
C LYS A 525 34.96 0.94 -5.58
N LEU A 526 36.20 1.13 -5.14
CA LEU A 526 36.54 2.13 -4.12
C LEU A 526 36.26 3.56 -4.60
N GLY A 527 36.55 3.87 -5.87
CA GLY A 527 36.19 5.15 -6.47
C GLY A 527 34.69 5.40 -6.54
N GLU A 528 33.87 4.37 -6.83
CA GLU A 528 32.41 4.48 -6.75
C GLU A 528 31.92 4.78 -5.32
N ILE A 529 32.53 4.15 -4.31
CA ILE A 529 32.22 4.43 -2.91
C ILE A 529 32.56 5.89 -2.56
N ASP A 530 33.72 6.38 -2.98
CA ASP A 530 34.16 7.76 -2.71
C ASP A 530 33.25 8.79 -3.41
N LEU A 531 32.77 8.51 -4.62
CA LEU A 531 31.74 9.32 -5.29
C LEU A 531 30.44 9.37 -4.47
N ARG A 532 29.97 8.24 -3.92
CA ARG A 532 28.76 8.21 -3.07
C ARG A 532 28.93 8.98 -1.78
N ARG A 533 30.15 9.02 -1.23
CA ARG A 533 30.52 9.88 -0.10
C ARG A 533 30.69 11.36 -0.47
N LYS A 534 30.67 11.69 -1.76
CA LYS A 534 30.98 13.02 -2.32
C LYS A 534 32.43 13.45 -2.11
N ASP A 535 33.34 12.50 -1.88
CA ASP A 535 34.78 12.75 -1.87
C ASP A 535 35.33 12.60 -3.29
N ILE A 536 35.15 13.66 -4.08
CA ILE A 536 35.52 13.69 -5.49
C ILE A 536 37.03 13.53 -5.67
N VAL A 537 37.83 14.08 -4.74
CA VAL A 537 39.30 14.03 -4.83
C VAL A 537 39.79 12.60 -4.59
N ALA A 538 39.23 11.89 -3.62
CA ALA A 538 39.53 10.48 -3.41
C ALA A 538 39.09 9.63 -4.62
N ALA A 539 37.87 9.85 -5.12
CA ALA A 539 37.34 9.13 -6.28
C ALA A 539 38.21 9.28 -7.53
N GLU A 540 38.59 10.51 -7.90
CA GLU A 540 39.47 10.77 -9.05
C GLU A 540 40.82 10.06 -8.94
N ASN A 541 41.40 10.03 -7.73
CA ASN A 541 42.64 9.32 -7.47
C ASN A 541 42.49 7.80 -7.64
N ARG A 542 41.38 7.23 -7.15
CA ARG A 542 41.05 5.81 -7.30
C ARG A 542 40.85 5.42 -8.77
N PHE A 543 40.10 6.22 -9.52
CA PHE A 543 39.89 5.99 -10.95
C PHE A 543 41.17 6.12 -11.76
N ARG A 544 42.03 7.09 -11.44
CA ARG A 544 43.35 7.20 -12.07
C ARG A 544 44.21 5.95 -11.83
N GLN A 545 44.18 5.40 -10.62
CA GLN A 545 44.88 4.15 -10.31
C GLN A 545 44.27 2.97 -11.05
N ALA A 546 42.94 2.89 -11.14
CA ALA A 546 42.24 1.86 -11.90
C ALA A 546 42.63 1.87 -13.40
N MET A 547 42.58 3.04 -14.05
CA MET A 547 42.93 3.19 -15.46
C MET A 547 44.42 2.99 -15.75
N LYS A 548 45.29 3.22 -14.76
CA LYS A 548 46.73 2.94 -14.89
C LYS A 548 46.99 1.43 -14.99
N ASP A 549 46.28 0.66 -14.19
CA ASP A 549 46.43 -0.80 -14.14
C ASP A 549 45.58 -1.50 -15.23
N ASP A 550 44.50 -0.87 -15.70
CA ASP A 550 43.68 -1.31 -16.83
C ASP A 550 43.10 -0.12 -17.64
N PRO A 551 43.75 0.28 -18.75
CA PRO A 551 43.31 1.41 -19.57
C PRO A 551 41.93 1.24 -20.23
N GLU A 552 41.43 0.01 -20.36
CA GLU A 552 40.11 -0.25 -20.98
C GLU A 552 38.95 0.26 -20.11
N LEU A 553 39.20 0.49 -18.81
CA LEU A 553 38.22 1.03 -17.87
C LEU A 553 37.94 2.53 -18.06
N ALA A 554 38.62 3.22 -18.99
CA ALA A 554 38.47 4.66 -19.19
C ALA A 554 37.03 5.07 -19.54
N GLU A 555 36.31 4.27 -20.34
CA GLU A 555 34.91 4.54 -20.66
C GLU A 555 34.00 4.32 -19.44
N ASN A 556 34.27 3.29 -18.63
CA ASN A 556 33.52 2.99 -17.40
C ASN A 556 33.70 4.08 -16.35
N VAL A 557 34.93 4.56 -16.15
CA VAL A 557 35.25 5.68 -15.25
C VAL A 557 34.52 6.94 -15.68
N LYS A 558 34.58 7.28 -16.98
CA LYS A 558 33.89 8.45 -17.52
C LYS A 558 32.37 8.38 -17.31
N ALA A 559 31.77 7.20 -17.47
CA ALA A 559 30.35 7.00 -17.23
C ALA A 559 29.97 7.17 -15.73
N LEU A 560 30.85 6.77 -14.81
CA LEU A 560 30.69 6.94 -13.36
C LEU A 560 30.82 8.41 -12.94
N GLU A 561 31.83 9.12 -13.45
CA GLU A 561 32.06 10.55 -13.19
C GLU A 561 30.94 11.43 -13.74
N ASP A 562 30.40 11.10 -14.91
CA ASP A 562 29.25 11.78 -15.53
C ASP A 562 27.92 11.48 -14.81
N GLY A 563 27.90 10.56 -13.84
CA GLY A 563 26.68 10.09 -13.16
C GLY A 563 25.71 9.33 -14.07
N LYS A 564 26.20 8.79 -15.19
CA LYS A 564 25.42 8.08 -16.22
C LYS A 564 25.39 6.57 -16.03
N SER A 565 26.33 5.99 -15.30
CA SER A 565 26.32 4.55 -15.00
C SER A 565 25.62 4.24 -13.69
N ARG A 566 24.92 3.11 -13.67
CA ARG A 566 24.50 2.43 -12.46
C ARG A 566 25.66 1.59 -11.89
N PRO A 567 25.66 1.31 -10.58
CA PRO A 567 26.56 0.31 -10.00
C PRO A 567 26.55 -0.96 -10.85
N SER A 568 27.73 -1.53 -11.14
CA SER A 568 27.80 -2.81 -11.86
C SER A 568 27.20 -3.91 -10.98
N THR A 569 25.97 -4.32 -11.30
CA THR A 569 25.13 -5.21 -10.50
C THR A 569 25.31 -6.70 -10.82
N THR A 570 26.32 -7.07 -11.60
CA THR A 570 26.64 -8.46 -11.93
C THR A 570 28.05 -8.82 -11.44
N LEU A 571 28.12 -9.80 -10.53
CA LEU A 571 29.34 -10.52 -10.17
C LEU A 571 29.84 -11.42 -11.31
N ASP A 572 29.07 -11.59 -12.39
CA ASP A 572 29.35 -12.55 -13.47
C ASP A 572 30.47 -12.11 -14.43
N ASP A 573 30.70 -10.81 -14.64
CA ASP A 573 31.66 -10.34 -15.65
C ASP A 573 33.13 -10.47 -15.21
N ALA A 574 33.39 -10.68 -13.92
CA ALA A 574 34.74 -10.84 -13.38
C ALA A 574 35.22 -12.30 -13.33
N TYR A 575 34.30 -13.27 -13.37
CA TYR A 575 34.62 -14.70 -13.18
C TYR A 575 34.28 -15.59 -14.40
N SER A 576 33.88 -14.99 -15.52
CA SER A 576 33.57 -15.69 -16.76
C SER A 576 34.73 -15.65 -17.76
N SER A 577 35.84 -16.35 -17.46
CA SER A 577 36.74 -17.02 -18.44
C SER A 577 38.01 -17.59 -17.78
N PRO A 578 38.47 -18.75 -18.26
CA PRO A 578 37.97 -20.09 -17.98
C PRO A 578 38.52 -20.70 -16.67
#